data_AF-A0A9E0EW23-F1
#
_entry.id   AF-A0A9E0EW23-F1
#
_cell.length_a   1.000
_cell.length_b   1.000
_cell.length_c   1.000
_cell.angle_alpha   90.00
_cell.angle_beta   90.00
_cell.angle_gamma   90.00
#
_symmetry.space_group_name_H-M   'P 1'
#
loop_
_entity.id
_entity.type
_entity.pdbx_description
1 polymer ?
#
loop_
_entity_poly.entity_id
_entity_poly.type
_entity_poly.pdbx_seq_one_letter_code
_entity_poly.pdbx_strand_id
1 'polypeptide(L)'
;MAGPLKAGPQRQSVEIHVDAQGAPERVIFQRWSNANRDQVYRLQPFGGELSGFQQFDGYRLPTRVIAGNHYDTPDYFPFFKVTVTDVRFP
;
A
#
# COMPACT_ATOMS: atom_id res chain seq x y z
N MET A 1 26.84 20.99 11.16
CA MET A 1 25.95 20.83 9.99
C MET A 1 26.04 19.39 9.53
N ALA A 2 25.00 18.58 9.74
CA ALA A 2 24.98 17.23 9.19
C ALA A 2 24.81 17.33 7.66
N GLY A 3 25.68 16.65 6.90
CA GLY A 3 25.59 16.60 5.44
C GLY A 3 24.34 15.87 4.96
N PRO A 4 24.06 15.86 3.64
CA PRO A 4 22.89 15.18 3.10
C PRO A 4 22.95 13.67 3.39
N LEU A 5 21.87 13.15 3.98
CA LEU A 5 21.62 11.71 4.09
C LEU A 5 21.43 11.14 2.68
N LYS A 6 22.40 10.38 2.19
CA LYS A 6 22.26 9.59 0.97
C LYS A 6 21.64 8.25 1.32
N ALA A 7 20.45 7.97 0.81
CA ALA A 7 19.88 6.62 0.90
C ALA A 7 20.72 5.68 0.02
N GLY A 8 21.19 4.58 0.61
CA GLY A 8 21.81 3.48 -0.13
C GLY A 8 20.78 2.68 -0.94
N PRO A 9 21.20 1.59 -1.59
CA PRO A 9 20.26 0.68 -2.27
C PRO A 9 19.20 0.16 -1.28
N GLN A 10 17.93 0.27 -1.65
CA GLN A 10 16.80 -0.17 -0.82
C GLN A 10 16.25 -1.50 -1.34
N ARG A 11 15.92 -2.40 -0.41
CA ARG A 11 15.18 -3.64 -0.68
C ARG A 11 13.89 -3.60 0.12
N GLN A 12 12.78 -3.92 -0.53
CA GLN A 12 11.47 -4.03 0.10
C GLN A 12 10.85 -5.38 -0.27
N SER A 13 10.21 -6.02 0.70
CA SER A 13 9.35 -7.18 0.48
C SER A 13 7.90 -6.73 0.50
N VAL A 14 7.11 -7.24 -0.42
CA VAL A 14 5.67 -6.96 -0.53
C VAL A 14 4.95 -8.31 -0.55
N GLU A 15 3.98 -8.47 0.33
CA GLU A 15 3.04 -9.58 0.33
C GLU A 15 1.78 -9.16 -0.41
N ILE A 16 1.33 -9.98 -1.35
CA ILE A 16 0.14 -9.76 -2.15
C ILE A 16 -0.75 -11.00 -2.00
N HIS A 17 -1.94 -10.82 -1.46
CA HIS A 17 -2.95 -11.87 -1.43
C HIS A 17 -3.80 -11.75 -2.68
N VAL A 18 -4.02 -12.88 -3.34
CA VAL A 18 -4.83 -12.99 -4.55
C VAL A 18 -6.04 -13.88 -4.30
N ASP A 19 -7.15 -13.58 -4.96
CA ASP A 19 -8.34 -14.42 -5.00
C ASP A 19 -8.11 -15.68 -5.85
N ALA A 20 -9.13 -16.55 -5.93
CA ALA A 20 -9.07 -17.78 -6.73
C ALA A 20 -8.94 -17.54 -8.24
N GLN A 21 -9.19 -16.31 -8.71
CA GLN A 21 -9.04 -15.88 -10.09
C GLN A 21 -7.72 -15.13 -10.33
N GLY A 22 -6.88 -15.00 -9.30
CA GLY A 22 -5.59 -14.32 -9.36
C GLY A 22 -5.67 -12.80 -9.21
N ALA A 23 -6.83 -12.23 -8.89
CA ALA A 23 -6.95 -10.78 -8.66
C ALA A 23 -6.40 -10.40 -7.28
N PRO A 24 -5.60 -9.34 -7.17
CA PRO A 24 -5.01 -8.94 -5.89
C PRO A 24 -6.05 -8.29 -4.97
N GLU A 25 -6.29 -8.84 -3.79
CA GLU A 25 -7.28 -8.30 -2.84
C GLU A 25 -6.64 -7.50 -1.71
N ARG A 26 -5.42 -7.88 -1.31
CA ARG A 26 -4.67 -7.22 -0.22
C ARG A 26 -3.21 -7.07 -0.58
N VAL A 27 -2.63 -5.94 -0.18
CA VAL A 27 -1.20 -5.64 -0.34
C VAL A 27 -0.63 -5.21 1.01
N ILE A 28 0.47 -5.81 1.43
CA ILE A 28 1.09 -5.58 2.74
C ILE A 28 2.60 -5.45 2.58
N PHE A 29 3.20 -4.45 3.23
CA PHE A 29 4.65 -4.29 3.25
C PHE A 29 5.10 -3.48 4.48
N GLN A 30 6.41 -3.52 4.76
CA GLN A 30 6.99 -2.71 5.82
C GLN A 30 7.33 -1.30 5.33
N ARG A 31 6.84 -0.28 6.04
CA ARG A 31 7.08 1.13 5.76
C ARG A 31 7.89 1.77 6.88
N TRP A 32 9.01 2.41 6.53
CA TRP A 32 9.75 3.25 7.45
C TRP A 32 8.98 4.54 7.73
N SER A 33 8.47 4.69 8.95
CA SER A 33 7.71 5.88 9.36
C SER A 33 7.78 6.08 10.86
N ASN A 34 7.43 7.29 11.32
CA ASN A 34 7.19 7.60 12.73
C ASN A 34 5.70 7.59 13.09
N ALA A 35 4.86 6.97 12.25
CA ALA A 35 3.41 6.94 12.42
C ALA A 35 2.98 5.95 13.51
N ASN A 36 3.64 5.97 14.67
CA ASN A 36 3.28 5.23 15.89
C ASN A 36 3.05 6.19 17.04
N ARG A 37 2.46 5.67 18.11
CA ARG A 37 2.21 6.40 19.35
C ARG A 37 3.45 7.08 19.93
N ASP A 38 4.62 6.43 19.83
CA ASP A 38 5.87 6.97 20.39
C ASP A 38 6.56 7.99 19.45
N GLN A 39 6.04 8.19 18.23
CA GLN A 39 6.60 9.09 17.22
C GLN A 39 8.06 8.79 16.84
N VAL A 40 8.47 7.52 16.96
CA VAL A 40 9.83 7.06 16.64
C VAL A 40 9.84 6.37 15.28
N TYR A 41 10.79 6.73 14.43
CA TYR A 41 10.98 6.07 13.14
C TYR A 41 11.36 4.60 13.30
N ARG A 42 10.54 3.72 12.74
CA ARG A 42 10.79 2.27 12.66
C ARG A 42 10.09 1.68 11.44
N LEU A 43 10.43 0.43 11.09
CA LEU A 43 9.65 -0.34 10.11
C LEU A 43 8.33 -0.78 10.75
N GLN A 44 7.23 -0.56 10.04
CA GLN A 44 5.89 -0.85 10.53
C GLN A 44 5.01 -1.35 9.38
N PRO A 45 4.02 -2.23 9.65
CA PRO A 45 3.10 -2.68 8.63
C PRO A 45 2.39 -1.50 7.97
N PHE A 46 2.33 -1.52 6.65
CA PHE A 46 1.49 -0.67 5.84
C PHE A 46 0.83 -1.55 4.81
N GLY A 47 -0.43 -1.26 4.51
CA GLY A 47 -1.17 -2.11 3.59
C GLY A 47 -2.58 -1.63 3.40
N GLY A 48 -3.32 -2.40 2.62
CA GLY A 48 -4.68 -2.04 2.26
C GLY A 48 -5.36 -3.10 1.42
N GLU A 49 -6.61 -2.79 1.12
CA GLU A 49 -7.51 -3.61 0.34
C GLU A 49 -7.76 -2.99 -1.03
N LEU A 50 -7.92 -3.88 -2.01
CA LEU A 50 -8.21 -3.57 -3.40
C LEU A 50 -9.57 -4.17 -3.76
N SER A 51 -10.44 -3.34 -4.33
CA SER A 51 -11.80 -3.77 -4.68
C SER A 51 -12.36 -2.94 -5.83
N GLY A 52 -13.63 -3.16 -6.18
CA GLY A 52 -14.31 -2.40 -7.23
C GLY A 52 -13.71 -2.66 -8.62
N PHE A 53 -13.28 -3.88 -8.91
CA PHE A 53 -12.61 -4.19 -10.17
C PHE A 53 -13.46 -3.88 -11.40
N GLN A 54 -12.86 -3.22 -12.40
CA GLN A 54 -13.48 -2.90 -13.69
C GLN A 54 -12.52 -3.22 -14.85
N GLN A 55 -13.07 -3.29 -16.06
CA GLN A 55 -12.31 -3.55 -17.28
C GLN A 55 -11.85 -2.23 -17.92
N PHE A 56 -10.56 -2.15 -18.24
CA PHE A 56 -9.94 -1.04 -18.96
C PHE A 56 -9.07 -1.62 -20.07
N ASP A 57 -9.42 -1.38 -21.33
CA ASP A 57 -8.67 -1.85 -22.51
C ASP A 57 -8.21 -3.32 -22.44
N GLY A 58 -9.09 -4.20 -21.93
CA GLY A 58 -8.83 -5.64 -21.79
C GLY A 58 -8.20 -6.07 -20.45
N TYR A 59 -7.87 -5.14 -19.55
CA TYR A 59 -7.32 -5.43 -18.22
C TYR A 59 -8.36 -5.26 -17.11
N ARG A 60 -8.41 -6.22 -16.18
CA ARG A 60 -9.24 -6.12 -14.96
C ARG A 60 -8.44 -5.47 -13.83
N LEU A 61 -8.77 -4.22 -13.48
CA LEU A 61 -8.00 -3.43 -12.52
C LEU A 61 -8.89 -2.97 -11.34
N PRO A 62 -8.35 -2.89 -10.10
CA PRO A 62 -9.12 -2.41 -8.96
C PRO A 62 -9.37 -0.91 -9.09
N THR A 63 -10.61 -0.47 -8.84
CA THR A 63 -10.96 0.97 -8.85
C THR A 63 -11.17 1.54 -7.46
N ARG A 64 -11.15 0.72 -6.42
CA ARG A 64 -11.25 1.17 -5.03
C ARG A 64 -10.04 0.70 -4.24
N VAL A 65 -9.36 1.65 -3.59
CA VAL A 65 -8.19 1.40 -2.74
C VAL A 65 -8.44 2.01 -1.37
N ILE A 66 -8.31 1.20 -0.32
CA ILE A 66 -8.31 1.65 1.07
C ILE A 66 -7.04 1.13 1.73
N ALA A 67 -6.14 2.04 2.10
CA ALA A 67 -4.85 1.69 2.69
C ALA A 67 -4.48 2.61 3.86
N GLY A 68 -3.55 2.14 4.70
CA GLY A 68 -3.16 2.84 5.91
C GLY A 68 -1.97 2.26 6.65
N ASN A 69 -1.61 2.94 7.74
CA ASN A 69 -0.55 2.47 8.64
C ASN A 69 -1.09 1.39 9.57
N HIS A 70 -0.20 0.49 10.00
CA HIS A 70 -0.48 -0.61 10.92
C HIS A 70 -1.52 -1.60 10.40
N TYR A 71 -1.51 -1.86 9.09
CA TYR A 71 -2.41 -2.81 8.45
C TYR A 71 -2.34 -4.19 9.11
N ASP A 72 -3.51 -4.83 9.25
CA ASP A 72 -3.71 -6.14 9.90
C ASP A 72 -3.34 -6.17 11.40
N THR A 73 -3.42 -5.02 12.07
CA THR A 73 -3.24 -4.91 13.53
C THR A 73 -4.40 -4.14 14.16
N PRO A 74 -4.59 -4.20 15.49
CA PRO A 74 -5.59 -3.38 16.19
C PRO A 74 -5.40 -1.86 16.01
N ASP A 75 -4.19 -1.40 15.67
CA ASP A 75 -3.85 0.00 15.47
C ASP A 75 -4.06 0.47 14.02
N TYR A 76 -4.71 -0.36 13.18
CA TYR A 76 -4.90 -0.04 11.76
C TYR A 76 -5.61 1.29 11.56
N PHE A 77 -4.93 2.21 10.87
CA PHE A 77 -5.44 3.54 10.58
C PHE A 77 -5.54 3.77 9.06
N PRO A 78 -6.71 3.50 8.44
CA PRO A 78 -6.92 3.72 7.01
C PRO A 78 -7.15 5.20 6.71
N PHE A 79 -6.22 5.80 5.97
CA PHE A 79 -6.30 7.22 5.58
C PHE A 79 -6.21 7.44 4.08
N PHE A 80 -5.62 6.50 3.32
CA PHE A 80 -5.59 6.57 1.86
C PHE A 80 -6.83 5.89 1.30
N LYS A 81 -7.83 6.69 0.91
CA LYS A 81 -9.13 6.21 0.42
C LYS A 81 -9.36 6.81 -0.95
N VAL A 82 -9.24 5.99 -2.00
CA VAL A 82 -9.26 6.46 -3.38
C VAL A 82 -10.25 5.65 -4.21
N THR A 83 -10.94 6.36 -5.11
CA THR A 83 -11.65 5.77 -6.23
C THR A 83 -10.96 6.19 -7.52
N VAL A 84 -10.44 5.22 -8.26
CA VAL A 84 -9.88 5.41 -9.59
C VAL A 84 -11.04 5.57 -10.56
N THR A 85 -11.12 6.71 -11.23
CA THR A 85 -12.22 7.02 -12.16
C THR A 85 -11.88 6.70 -13.60
N ASP A 86 -10.60 6.59 -13.94
CA ASP A 86 -10.14 6.34 -15.31
C ASP A 86 -8.73 5.73 -15.31
N VAL A 87 -8.44 4.87 -16.28
CA VAL A 87 -7.11 4.28 -16.52
C VAL A 87 -6.85 4.36 -18.01
N ARG A 88 -5.69 4.92 -18.39
CA ARG A 88 -5.27 5.11 -19.78
C ARG A 88 -3.86 4.56 -19.98
N PHE A 89 -3.63 3.94 -21.11
CA PHE A 89 -2.32 3.44 -21.52
C PHE A 89 -1.69 4.39 -22.55
N PRO A 90 -0.34 4.57 -22.54
CA PRO A 90 0.37 5.40 -23.52
C PRO A 90 0.25 4.94 -24.97
#